data_AF-A0A9D1BZR8-F1
#
_entry.id   AF-A0A9D1BZR8-F1
#
_cell.length_a   1.000
_cell.length_b   1.000
_cell.length_c   1.000
_cell.angle_alpha   90.00
_cell.angle_beta   90.00
_cell.angle_gamma   90.00
#
_symmetry.space_group_name_H-M   'P 1'
#
loop_
_entity.id
_entity.type
_entity.pdbx_description
1 polymer ?
#
loop_
_entity_poly.entity_id
_entity_poly.type
_entity_poly.pdbx_seq_one_letter_code
_entity_poly.pdbx_strand_id
1 'polypeptide(L)'
;AFFTLDIVAWMFIIGGVIFLIMEKLYNEGTHRTRDIEDLSIRQAFWIGIAQMFALIPGTSRAGASIVGGVMMGLDRKTAAEFTFLLALPVLAAASGLDLLKNYSEFANTSWLPLLVGFIMAYVVAFLTMSLFLRFLEKFTFNAFGIYRIIFGIVLLVWFV
;
A
#
# COMPACT_ATOMS: atom_id res chain seq x y z
N ALA A 1 12.65 17.32 -7.54
CA ALA A 1 12.29 15.90 -7.57
C ALA A 1 11.34 15.63 -6.40
N PHE A 2 10.23 14.92 -6.60
CA PHE A 2 9.25 14.62 -5.51
C PHE A 2 9.79 13.64 -4.46
N PHE A 3 10.96 13.05 -4.69
CA PHE A 3 11.64 12.14 -3.76
C PHE A 3 12.59 12.91 -2.84
N THR A 4 12.04 13.69 -1.90
CA THR A 4 12.80 14.22 -0.76
C THR A 4 12.35 13.52 0.52
N LEU A 5 13.26 13.37 1.48
CA LEU A 5 12.97 12.75 2.77
C LEU A 5 11.82 13.49 3.49
N ASP A 6 11.79 14.82 3.37
CA ASP A 6 10.73 15.67 3.92
C ASP A 6 9.35 15.27 3.41
N ILE A 7 9.19 15.10 2.08
CA ILE A 7 7.92 14.71 1.47
C ILE A 7 7.51 13.32 1.96
N VAL A 8 8.46 12.38 1.98
CA VAL A 8 8.19 11.01 2.46
C VAL A 8 7.70 11.05 3.91
N ALA A 9 8.39 11.78 4.78
CA ALA A 9 8.06 11.87 6.19
C ALA A 9 6.68 12.50 6.43
N TRP A 10 6.37 13.61 5.75
CA TRP A 10 5.04 14.22 5.81
C TRP A 10 3.95 13.30 5.28
N MET A 11 4.18 12.58 4.19
CA MET A 11 3.19 11.62 3.65
C MET A 11 3.00 10.38 4.53
N PHE A 12 4.02 9.99 5.32
CA PHE A 12 3.86 9.01 6.38
C PHE A 12 2.88 9.50 7.44
N ILE A 13 3.08 10.72 7.95
CA ILE A 13 2.19 11.34 8.95
C ILE A 13 0.77 11.50 8.41
N ILE A 14 0.62 12.13 7.24
CA ILE A 14 -0.68 12.37 6.60
C ILE A 14 -1.41 11.05 6.36
N GLY A 15 -0.74 10.06 5.75
CA GLY A 15 -1.33 8.75 5.53
C GLY A 15 -1.71 8.05 6.84
N GLY A 16 -0.92 8.21 7.90
CA GLY A 16 -1.23 7.68 9.21
C GLY A 16 -2.47 8.33 9.83
N VAL A 17 -2.61 9.66 9.74
CA VAL A 17 -3.81 10.38 10.17
C VAL A 17 -5.04 9.95 9.36
N ILE A 18 -4.90 9.77 8.04
CA ILE A 18 -5.98 9.28 7.17
C ILE A 18 -6.47 7.89 7.62
N PHE A 19 -5.57 6.97 7.97
CA PHE A 19 -5.97 5.67 8.51
C PHE A 19 -6.78 5.78 9.80
N LEU A 20 -6.36 6.65 10.73
CA LEU A 20 -7.08 6.86 11.99
C LEU A 20 -8.46 7.50 11.76
N ILE A 21 -8.57 8.44 10.84
CA ILE A 21 -9.85 9.06 10.47
C ILE A 21 -10.76 8.03 9.80
N MET A 22 -10.25 7.28 8.83
CA MET A 22 -11.00 6.23 8.14
C MET A 22 -11.56 5.22 9.14
N GLU A 23 -10.74 4.75 10.09
CA GLU A 23 -11.18 3.81 11.12
C GLU A 23 -12.19 4.42 12.10
N LYS A 24 -12.04 5.70 12.45
CA LYS A 24 -13.01 6.41 13.30
C LYS A 24 -14.37 6.57 12.60
N LEU A 25 -14.38 6.72 11.28
CA LEU A 25 -15.59 6.85 10.47
C LEU A 25 -16.14 5.51 9.99
N TYR A 26 -15.41 4.42 10.21
CA TYR A 26 -15.79 3.09 9.76
C TYR A 26 -17.04 2.60 10.49
N ASN A 27 -18.06 2.24 9.73
CA ASN A 27 -19.31 1.66 10.24
C ASN A 27 -19.59 0.34 9.52
N GLU A 28 -19.57 -0.79 10.25
CA GLU A 28 -19.79 -2.12 9.66
C GLU A 28 -21.12 -2.24 8.90
N GLY A 29 -22.15 -1.49 9.29
CA GLY A 29 -23.47 -1.53 8.64
C GLY A 29 -23.52 -0.90 7.25
N THR A 30 -22.57 -0.04 6.89
CA THR A 30 -22.54 0.65 5.59
C THR A 30 -21.68 -0.06 4.53
N HIS A 31 -20.88 -1.05 4.92
CA HIS A 31 -19.98 -1.77 4.03
C HIS A 31 -20.63 -3.08 3.55
N ARG A 32 -21.20 -3.02 2.35
CA ARG A 32 -22.03 -4.10 1.78
C ARG A 32 -21.23 -5.06 0.91
N THR A 33 -20.09 -4.63 0.38
CA THR A 33 -19.21 -5.48 -0.43
C THR A 33 -18.22 -6.18 0.51
N ARG A 34 -18.43 -7.49 0.71
CA ARG A 34 -17.63 -8.35 1.61
C ARG A 34 -16.91 -9.49 0.90
N ASP A 35 -17.03 -9.50 -0.42
CA ASP A 35 -16.33 -10.41 -1.30
C ASP A 35 -15.81 -9.63 -2.51
N ILE A 36 -14.67 -10.06 -3.04
CA ILE A 36 -14.06 -9.51 -4.26
C ILE A 36 -14.99 -9.74 -5.45
N GLU A 37 -15.70 -10.88 -5.48
CA GLU A 37 -16.62 -11.18 -6.57
C GLU A 37 -17.82 -10.23 -6.65
N ASP A 38 -18.18 -9.59 -5.53
CA ASP A 38 -19.28 -8.61 -5.45
C ASP A 38 -18.82 -7.17 -5.78
N LEU A 39 -17.55 -6.99 -6.13
CA LEU A 39 -16.96 -5.68 -6.38
C LEU A 39 -17.44 -5.11 -7.72
N SER A 40 -18.14 -3.98 -7.66
CA SER A 40 -18.64 -3.32 -8.87
C SER A 40 -17.52 -2.58 -9.61
N ILE A 41 -17.64 -2.49 -10.94
CA ILE A 41 -16.72 -1.72 -11.80
C ILE A 41 -16.58 -0.26 -11.32
N ARG A 42 -17.66 0.33 -10.81
CA ARG A 42 -17.64 1.69 -10.24
C ARG A 42 -16.73 1.76 -9.01
N GLN A 43 -16.79 0.78 -8.11
CA GLN A 43 -15.88 0.72 -6.96
C GLN A 43 -14.43 0.54 -7.42
N ALA A 44 -14.17 -0.39 -8.35
CA ALA A 44 -12.82 -0.61 -8.90
C ALA A 44 -12.22 0.67 -9.50
N PHE A 45 -13.01 1.42 -10.27
CA PHE A 45 -12.58 2.68 -10.89
C PHE A 45 -12.16 3.71 -9.82
N TRP A 46 -12.99 3.94 -8.81
CA TRP A 46 -12.68 4.91 -7.75
C TRP A 46 -11.51 4.47 -6.86
N ILE A 47 -11.35 3.17 -6.62
CA ILE A 47 -10.16 2.63 -5.95
C ILE A 47 -8.91 2.93 -6.78
N GLY A 48 -8.97 2.75 -8.10
CA GLY A 48 -7.88 3.12 -9.01
C GLY A 48 -7.53 4.61 -8.94
N ILE A 49 -8.54 5.49 -8.89
CA ILE A 49 -8.33 6.93 -8.70
C ILE A 49 -7.65 7.22 -7.36
N ALA A 50 -8.10 6.61 -6.28
CA ALA A 50 -7.47 6.73 -4.97
C ALA A 50 -6.01 6.24 -4.98
N GLN A 51 -5.72 5.15 -5.70
CA GLN A 51 -4.37 4.63 -5.85
C GLN A 51 -3.42 5.62 -6.54
N MET A 52 -3.89 6.54 -7.37
CA MET A 52 -3.02 7.54 -8.02
C MET A 52 -2.31 8.45 -7.01
N PHE A 53 -2.88 8.66 -5.81
CA PHE A 53 -2.18 9.39 -4.73
C PHE A 53 -0.89 8.69 -4.27
N ALA A 54 -0.73 7.40 -4.55
CA ALA A 54 0.48 6.66 -4.28
C ALA A 54 1.70 7.10 -5.10
N LEU A 55 1.49 7.90 -6.15
CA LEU A 55 2.58 8.51 -6.92
C LEU A 55 3.36 9.54 -6.10
N ILE A 56 2.77 10.09 -5.02
CA ILE A 56 3.47 10.95 -4.08
C ILE A 56 4.28 10.05 -3.13
N PRO A 57 5.62 10.18 -3.08
CA PRO A 57 6.47 9.33 -2.25
C PRO A 57 6.06 9.35 -0.77
N GLY A 58 6.00 8.17 -0.15
CA GLY A 58 5.59 7.99 1.24
C GLY A 58 4.10 7.67 1.46
N THR A 59 3.21 7.95 0.50
CA THR A 59 1.74 7.80 0.66
C THR A 59 1.25 6.36 0.87
N SER A 60 2.08 5.36 0.54
CA SER A 60 1.73 3.93 0.52
C SER A 60 0.63 3.58 -0.48
N ARG A 61 1.03 2.85 -1.53
CA ARG A 61 0.13 2.35 -2.57
C ARG A 61 -0.97 1.46 -2.02
N ALA A 62 -0.62 0.56 -1.10
CA ALA A 62 -1.61 -0.30 -0.46
C ALA A 62 -2.58 0.53 0.40
N GLY A 63 -2.07 1.49 1.18
CA GLY A 63 -2.91 2.32 2.03
C GLY A 63 -3.90 3.19 1.25
N ALA A 64 -3.44 3.86 0.19
CA ALA A 64 -4.30 4.68 -0.65
C ALA A 64 -5.45 3.87 -1.29
N SER A 65 -5.15 2.65 -1.77
CA SER A 65 -6.14 1.76 -2.39
C SER A 65 -7.12 1.18 -1.36
N ILE A 66 -6.64 0.77 -0.18
CA ILE A 66 -7.48 0.26 0.92
C ILE A 66 -8.43 1.36 1.41
N VAL A 67 -7.91 2.55 1.69
CA VAL A 67 -8.74 3.69 2.13
C VAL A 67 -9.79 4.01 1.06
N GLY A 68 -9.42 4.04 -0.22
CA GLY A 68 -10.36 4.20 -1.32
C GLY A 68 -11.42 3.10 -1.36
N GLY A 69 -11.04 1.84 -1.16
CA GLY A 69 -11.96 0.70 -1.13
C GLY A 69 -12.97 0.79 0.00
N VAL A 70 -12.49 1.08 1.21
CA VAL A 70 -13.34 1.27 2.38
C VAL A 70 -14.30 2.45 2.18
N MET A 71 -13.82 3.60 1.68
CA MET A 71 -14.69 4.73 1.35
C MET A 71 -15.74 4.43 0.28
N MET A 72 -15.47 3.43 -0.59
CA MET A 72 -16.38 2.94 -1.61
C MET A 72 -17.30 1.79 -1.12
N GLY A 73 -17.26 1.47 0.17
CA GLY A 73 -18.17 0.52 0.82
C GLY A 73 -17.69 -0.93 0.87
N LEU A 74 -16.40 -1.19 0.64
CA LEU A 74 -15.78 -2.50 0.88
C LEU A 74 -15.43 -2.63 2.35
N ASP A 75 -15.57 -3.82 2.92
CA ASP A 75 -14.99 -4.08 4.24
C ASP A 75 -13.45 -4.07 4.18
N ARG A 76 -12.81 -4.07 5.35
CA ARG A 76 -11.34 -3.97 5.47
C ARG A 76 -10.62 -5.10 4.72
N LYS A 77 -11.15 -6.31 4.80
CA LYS A 77 -10.54 -7.52 4.22
C LYS A 77 -10.65 -7.49 2.70
N THR A 78 -11.84 -7.31 2.15
CA THR A 78 -12.06 -7.23 0.70
C THR A 78 -11.29 -6.07 0.08
N ALA A 79 -11.22 -4.91 0.75
CA ALA A 79 -10.40 -3.78 0.28
C ALA A 79 -8.91 -4.13 0.20
N ALA A 80 -8.38 -4.88 1.17
CA ALA A 80 -7.00 -5.35 1.17
C ALA A 80 -6.74 -6.42 0.10
N GLU A 81 -7.63 -7.39 -0.05
CA GLU A 81 -7.50 -8.44 -1.07
C GLU A 81 -7.53 -7.87 -2.48
N PHE A 82 -8.49 -6.98 -2.78
CA PHE A 82 -8.54 -6.28 -4.06
C PHE A 82 -7.27 -5.45 -4.30
N THR A 83 -6.74 -4.79 -3.27
CA THR A 83 -5.49 -4.03 -3.35
C THR A 83 -4.28 -4.92 -3.67
N PHE A 84 -4.25 -6.16 -3.17
CA PHE A 84 -3.21 -7.13 -3.50
C PHE A 84 -3.35 -7.66 -4.92
N LEU A 85 -4.56 -7.89 -5.40
CA LEU A 85 -4.80 -8.24 -6.81
C LEU A 85 -4.41 -7.10 -7.74
N LEU A 86 -4.79 -5.86 -7.42
CA LEU A 86 -4.42 -4.65 -8.15
C LEU A 86 -2.91 -4.42 -8.17
N ALA A 87 -2.19 -4.90 -7.14
CA ALA A 87 -0.73 -4.81 -7.07
C ALA A 87 -0.03 -5.47 -8.26
N LEU A 88 -0.53 -6.63 -8.69
CA LEU A 88 0.10 -7.47 -9.71
C LEU A 88 0.34 -6.70 -11.02
N PRO A 89 -0.69 -6.17 -11.70
CA PRO A 89 -0.48 -5.45 -12.96
C PRO A 89 0.27 -4.13 -12.73
N VAL A 90 0.01 -3.42 -11.63
CA VAL A 90 0.61 -2.10 -11.38
C VAL A 90 2.10 -2.21 -11.10
N LEU A 91 2.51 -3.10 -10.21
CA LEU A 91 3.91 -3.28 -9.85
C LEU A 91 4.68 -4.02 -10.93
N ALA A 92 4.07 -4.97 -11.66
CA ALA A 92 4.72 -5.58 -12.82
C ALA A 92 5.02 -4.54 -13.90
N ALA A 93 4.07 -3.65 -14.22
CA ALA A 93 4.28 -2.58 -15.19
C ALA A 93 5.32 -1.56 -14.70
N ALA A 94 5.24 -1.14 -13.43
CA ALA A 94 6.17 -0.17 -12.86
C ALA A 94 7.61 -0.73 -12.81
N SER A 95 7.80 -1.94 -12.25
CA SER A 95 9.11 -2.58 -12.16
C SER A 95 9.67 -2.95 -13.55
N GLY A 96 8.81 -3.39 -14.47
CA GLY A 96 9.21 -3.69 -15.85
C GLY A 96 9.69 -2.44 -16.59
N LEU A 97 8.96 -1.33 -16.45
CA LEU A 97 9.37 -0.04 -17.03
C LEU A 97 10.69 0.45 -16.42
N ASP A 98 10.86 0.31 -15.10
CA ASP A 98 12.07 0.72 -14.40
C ASP A 98 13.29 -0.12 -14.83
N LEU A 99 13.11 -1.43 -14.98
CA LEU A 99 14.15 -2.34 -15.49
C LEU A 99 14.57 -1.98 -16.92
N LEU A 100 13.62 -1.63 -17.80
CA LEU A 100 13.92 -1.23 -19.17
C LEU A 100 14.70 0.09 -19.23
N LYS A 101 14.34 1.07 -18.38
CA LYS A 101 15.01 2.37 -18.32
C LYS A 101 16.42 2.27 -17.74
N ASN A 102 16.63 1.41 -16.76
CA ASN A 102 17.89 1.27 -16.03
C ASN A 102 18.65 -0.02 -16.42
N TYR A 103 18.35 -0.61 -17.57
CA TYR A 103 18.94 -1.89 -18.01
C TYR A 103 20.48 -1.92 -17.95
N SER A 104 21.13 -0.81 -18.28
CA SER A 104 22.59 -0.71 -18.26
C SER A 104 23.21 -0.87 -16.85
N GLU A 105 22.47 -0.51 -15.81
CA GLU A 105 22.88 -0.71 -14.41
C GLU A 105 22.77 -2.19 -14.02
N PHE A 106 21.72 -2.86 -14.50
CA PHE A 106 21.52 -4.30 -14.28
C PHE A 106 22.54 -5.16 -15.05
N ALA A 107 22.90 -4.77 -16.27
CA ALA A 107 23.82 -5.53 -17.12
C ALA A 107 25.21 -5.73 -16.49
N ASN A 108 25.66 -4.79 -15.66
CA ASN A 108 26.98 -4.80 -15.03
C ASN A 108 26.94 -5.22 -13.55
N THR A 109 25.77 -5.60 -13.03
CA THR A 109 25.56 -5.93 -11.61
C THR A 109 25.75 -7.42 -11.34
N SER A 110 26.18 -7.74 -10.11
CA SER A 110 26.22 -9.13 -9.64
C SER A 110 24.80 -9.68 -9.47
N TRP A 111 24.52 -10.82 -10.11
CA TRP A 111 23.20 -11.46 -10.09
C TRP A 111 22.88 -12.15 -8.77
N LEU A 112 23.89 -12.50 -7.97
CA LEU A 112 23.69 -13.26 -6.74
C LEU A 112 22.92 -12.46 -5.66
N PRO A 113 23.27 -11.19 -5.34
CA PRO A 113 22.46 -10.35 -4.45
C PRO A 113 21.04 -10.14 -4.94
N LEU A 114 20.84 -9.96 -6.25
CA LEU A 114 19.51 -9.79 -6.85
C LEU A 114 18.65 -11.03 -6.65
N LEU A 115 19.20 -12.22 -6.91
CA LEU A 115 18.49 -13.48 -6.75
C LEU A 115 18.14 -13.75 -5.28
N VAL A 116 19.07 -13.53 -4.36
CA VAL A 116 18.84 -13.71 -2.92
C VAL A 116 17.77 -12.72 -2.42
N GLY A 117 17.87 -11.45 -2.82
CA GLY A 117 16.90 -10.42 -2.50
C GLY A 117 15.50 -10.74 -3.04
N PHE A 118 15.42 -11.22 -4.28
CA PHE A 118 14.17 -11.65 -4.91
C PHE A 118 13.51 -12.81 -4.15
N ILE A 119 14.25 -13.89 -3.88
CA ILE A 119 13.72 -15.06 -3.17
C ILE A 119 13.28 -14.66 -1.76
N MET A 120 14.10 -13.87 -1.05
CA MET A 120 13.76 -13.43 0.30
C MET A 120 12.51 -12.54 0.31
N ALA A 121 12.43 -11.55 -0.58
CA ALA A 121 11.28 -10.68 -0.71
C ALA A 121 10.00 -11.47 -1.06
N TYR A 122 10.08 -12.45 -1.96
CA TYR A 122 8.96 -13.33 -2.30
C TYR A 122 8.45 -14.10 -1.09
N VAL A 123 9.33 -14.79 -0.36
CA VAL A 123 8.95 -15.59 0.82
C VAL A 123 8.35 -14.70 1.91
N VAL A 124 9.01 -13.59 2.23
CA VAL A 124 8.53 -12.66 3.28
C VAL A 124 7.21 -12.01 2.87
N ALA A 125 7.06 -11.57 1.62
CA ALA A 125 5.82 -10.98 1.12
C ALA A 125 4.67 -11.99 1.16
N PHE A 126 4.88 -13.23 0.73
CA PHE A 126 3.87 -14.28 0.77
C PHE A 126 3.38 -14.54 2.20
N LEU A 127 4.31 -14.72 3.15
CA LEU A 127 3.99 -14.93 4.56
C LEU A 127 3.27 -13.71 5.15
N THR A 128 3.76 -12.51 4.86
CA THR A 128 3.18 -11.25 5.36
C THR A 128 1.78 -11.03 4.84
N MET A 129 1.51 -11.26 3.54
CA MET A 129 0.17 -11.12 2.97
C MET A 129 -0.81 -12.08 3.62
N SER A 130 -0.44 -13.35 3.78
CA SER A 130 -1.28 -14.37 4.43
C SER A 130 -1.59 -14.01 5.89
N LEU A 131 -0.58 -13.57 6.64
CA LEU A 131 -0.75 -13.14 8.03
C LEU A 131 -1.60 -11.87 8.13
N PHE A 132 -1.39 -10.92 7.22
CA PHE A 132 -2.09 -9.65 7.21
C PHE A 132 -3.58 -9.80 6.91
N LEU A 133 -3.96 -10.66 5.95
CA LEU A 133 -5.38 -10.94 5.70
C LEU A 133 -6.06 -11.54 6.93
N ARG A 134 -5.40 -12.48 7.62
CA ARG A 134 -5.88 -13.03 8.91
C ARG A 134 -5.93 -12.00 10.03
N PHE A 135 -5.00 -11.04 10.03
CA PHE A 135 -4.99 -9.95 10.99
C PHE A 135 -6.23 -9.06 10.83
N LEU A 136 -6.61 -8.72 9.59
CA LEU A 136 -7.76 -7.87 9.30
C LEU A 136 -9.12 -8.49 9.65
N GLU A 137 -9.18 -9.81 9.84
CA GLU A 137 -10.38 -10.48 10.36
C GLU A 137 -10.66 -10.15 11.83
N LYS A 138 -9.65 -9.67 12.57
CA LYS A 138 -9.74 -9.44 14.03
C LYS A 138 -9.38 -8.03 14.46
N PHE A 139 -8.59 -7.31 13.66
CA PHE A 139 -7.99 -6.04 14.04
C PHE A 139 -8.25 -4.97 12.99
N THR A 140 -8.12 -3.70 13.42
CA THR A 140 -8.34 -2.52 12.59
C THR A 140 -7.02 -1.91 12.11
N PHE A 141 -7.11 -0.92 11.23
CA PHE A 141 -5.95 -0.18 10.74
C PHE A 141 -5.34 0.83 11.73
N ASN A 142 -5.89 0.97 12.94
CA ASN A 142 -5.42 1.95 13.93
C ASN A 142 -3.93 1.80 14.26
N ALA A 143 -3.45 0.57 14.42
CA ALA A 143 -2.04 0.30 14.70
C ALA A 143 -1.13 0.78 13.55
N PHE A 144 -1.56 0.59 12.29
CA PHE A 144 -0.82 1.07 11.12
C PHE A 144 -0.82 2.59 11.03
N GLY A 145 -1.94 3.24 11.37
CA GLY A 145 -2.02 4.70 11.45
C GLY A 145 -1.02 5.29 12.45
N ILE A 146 -1.00 4.75 13.67
CA ILE A 146 -0.07 5.17 14.73
C ILE A 146 1.39 4.92 14.32
N TYR A 147 1.70 3.71 13.82
CA TYR A 147 3.03 3.37 13.33
C TYR A 147 3.53 4.37 12.29
N ARG A 148 2.69 4.72 11.31
CA ARG A 148 3.07 5.65 10.24
C ARG A 148 3.34 7.06 10.77
N ILE A 149 2.54 7.55 11.72
CA ILE A 149 2.76 8.87 12.33
C ILE A 149 4.08 8.88 13.10
N ILE A 150 4.32 7.89 13.97
CA ILE A 150 5.55 7.80 14.75
C ILE A 150 6.76 7.73 13.81
N PHE A 151 6.71 6.87 12.78
CA PHE A 151 7.81 6.73 11.84
C PHE A 151 8.08 8.03 11.07
N GLY A 152 7.03 8.72 10.60
CA GLY A 152 7.18 10.01 9.94
C GLY A 152 7.79 11.09 10.85
N ILE A 153 7.42 11.14 12.13
CA ILE A 153 8.05 12.03 13.12
C ILE A 153 9.53 11.69 13.29
N VAL A 154 9.87 10.41 13.41
CA VAL A 154 11.27 9.97 13.53
C VAL A 154 12.08 10.39 12.30
N LEU A 155 11.52 10.26 11.10
CA LEU A 155 12.18 10.72 9.87
C LEU A 155 12.45 12.24 9.90
N LEU A 156 11.47 13.04 10.32
CA LEU A 156 11.64 14.50 10.43
C LEU A 156 12.66 14.91 11.50
N VAL A 157 12.74 14.20 12.63
CA VAL A 157 13.64 14.60 13.72
C VAL A 157 15.07 14.13 13.49
N TRP A 158 15.25 12.95 12.90
CA TRP A 158 16.58 12.36 12.73
C TRP A 158 17.25 12.83 11.44
N PHE A 159 16.50 12.91 10.33
CA PHE A 159 17.08 13.07 8.99
C PHE A 159 16.85 14.43 8.33
N VAL A 160 15.99 15.27 8.89
CA VAL A 160 15.64 16.60 8.37
C VAL A 160 16.06 17.67 9.37
#